data_AF-A0A3Q9FRF9-F1
#
_entry.id   AF-A0A3Q9FRF9-F1
#
_cell.length_a   1.000
_cell.length_b   1.000
_cell.length_c   1.000
_cell.angle_alpha   90.00
_cell.angle_beta   90.00
_cell.angle_gamma   90.00
#
_symmetry.space_group_name_H-M   'P 1'
#
loop_
_entity.id
_entity.type
_entity.pdbx_description
1 polymer ?
#
loop_
_entity_poly.entity_id
_entity_poly.type
_entity_poly.pdbx_seq_one_letter_code
_entity_poly.pdbx_strand_id
1 'polypeptide(L)'
;MHSPSFPLSVWWVVSAVATVIYLAFYARLIPDRGITVRLCAVPAWMVPFAAVLILVRWLDAQEALACYSATLLGIVLAFAGRGRTIRQAYLDGAGRPGVDPPKPTPGMYAQLFCACTGVIALTVWLCA
;
A
#
# COMPACT_ATOMS: atom_id res chain seq x y z
N MET A 1 0.11 6.53 28.05
CA MET A 1 0.88 5.37 27.57
C MET A 1 2.11 5.92 26.87
N HIS A 2 3.31 5.56 27.30
CA HIS A 2 4.54 5.95 26.59
C HIS A 2 4.55 5.22 25.24
N SER A 3 4.86 5.92 24.15
CA SER A 3 4.96 5.26 22.85
C SER A 3 6.25 4.44 22.79
N PRO A 4 6.19 3.24 22.20
CA PRO A 4 7.38 2.45 21.97
C PRO A 4 8.17 3.04 20.79
N SER A 5 9.25 3.78 21.08
CA SER A 5 10.18 4.23 20.04
C SER A 5 11.06 3.05 19.60
N PHE A 6 10.79 2.54 18.40
CA PHE A 6 11.61 1.49 17.80
C PHE A 6 12.85 2.08 17.11
N PRO A 7 14.01 1.39 17.17
CA PRO A 7 15.19 1.84 16.45
C PRO A 7 14.98 1.78 14.94
N LEU A 8 15.65 2.66 14.20
CA LEU A 8 15.53 2.80 12.74
C LEU A 8 15.69 1.46 11.98
N SER A 9 16.55 0.57 12.48
CA SER A 9 16.78 -0.76 11.89
C SER A 9 15.51 -1.62 11.87
N VAL A 10 14.64 -1.51 12.87
CA VAL A 10 13.36 -2.23 12.92
C VAL A 10 12.44 -1.72 11.81
N TRP A 11 12.38 -0.41 11.58
CA TRP A 11 11.54 0.17 10.54
C TRP A 11 11.97 -0.20 9.12
N TRP A 12 13.27 -0.41 8.90
CA TRP A 12 13.76 -1.01 7.65
C TRP A 12 13.25 -2.42 7.44
N VAL A 13 13.29 -3.27 8.48
CA VAL A 13 12.75 -4.64 8.43
C VAL A 13 11.25 -4.63 8.18
N VAL A 14 10.50 -3.81 8.92
CA VAL A 14 9.04 -3.67 8.75
C VAL A 14 8.69 -3.22 7.33
N SER A 15 9.44 -2.27 6.77
CA SER A 15 9.24 -1.80 5.39
C SER A 15 9.54 -2.88 4.36
N ALA A 16 10.63 -3.64 4.54
CA ALA A 16 10.95 -4.76 3.66
C ALA A 16 9.86 -5.85 3.69
N VAL A 17 9.38 -6.20 4.89
CA VAL A 17 8.30 -7.18 5.07
C VAL A 17 6.99 -6.69 4.45
N ALA A 18 6.62 -5.43 4.66
CA ALA A 18 5.42 -4.84 4.07
C ALA A 18 5.45 -4.87 2.53
N THR A 19 6.61 -4.57 1.94
CA THR A 19 6.81 -4.67 0.48
C THR A 19 6.68 -6.10 -0.02
N VAL A 20 7.26 -7.08 0.67
CA VAL A 20 7.11 -8.49 0.30
C VAL A 20 5.65 -8.95 0.37
N ILE A 21 4.94 -8.57 1.43
CA ILE A 21 3.50 -8.88 1.59
C ILE A 21 2.69 -8.25 0.45
N TYR A 22 2.94 -6.98 0.15
CA TYR A 22 2.30 -6.27 -0.96
C TYR A 22 2.52 -7.00 -2.29
N LEU A 23 3.77 -7.33 -2.62
CA LEU A 23 4.11 -8.02 -3.86
C LEU A 23 3.48 -9.42 -3.92
N ALA A 24 3.56 -10.20 -2.84
CA ALA A 24 2.97 -11.54 -2.79
C ALA A 24 1.45 -11.52 -2.93
N PHE A 25 0.78 -10.51 -2.35
CA PHE A 25 -0.66 -10.33 -2.46
C PHE A 25 -1.07 -10.03 -3.91
N TYR A 26 -0.46 -9.03 -4.55
CA TYR A 26 -0.84 -8.59 -5.89
C TYR A 26 -0.38 -9.54 -7.01
N ALA A 27 0.79 -10.18 -6.86
CA ALA A 27 1.25 -11.19 -7.82
C ALA A 27 0.29 -12.39 -7.91
N ARG A 28 -0.41 -12.73 -6.82
CA ARG A 28 -1.44 -13.77 -6.82
C ARG A 28 -2.80 -13.30 -7.35
N LEU A 29 -3.06 -11.99 -7.31
CA LEU A 29 -4.36 -11.43 -7.63
C LEU A 29 -4.55 -11.23 -9.14
N ILE A 30 -3.50 -10.83 -9.85
CA ILE A 30 -3.55 -10.45 -11.27
C ILE A 30 -2.67 -11.39 -12.10
N PRO A 31 -3.25 -12.19 -13.02
CA PRO A 31 -2.48 -13.09 -13.88
C PRO A 31 -1.77 -12.39 -15.05
N ASP A 32 -2.05 -11.11 -15.30
CA ASP A 32 -1.48 -10.33 -16.39
C ASP A 32 -0.13 -9.69 -16.02
N ARG A 33 0.93 -10.14 -16.71
CA ARG A 33 2.31 -9.69 -16.47
C ARG A 33 2.51 -8.18 -16.63
N GLY A 34 1.78 -7.54 -17.55
CA GLY A 34 1.94 -6.10 -17.80
C GLY A 34 1.48 -5.25 -16.60
N ILE A 35 0.40 -5.67 -15.95
CA ILE A 35 -0.13 -4.99 -14.78
C ILE A 35 0.65 -5.36 -13.52
N THR A 36 1.10 -6.62 -13.40
CA THR A 36 2.00 -7.01 -12.31
C THR A 36 3.24 -6.13 -12.29
N VAL A 37 3.88 -5.87 -13.44
CA VAL A 37 5.05 -4.97 -13.51
C VAL A 37 4.70 -3.54 -13.06
N ARG A 38 3.56 -3.00 -13.49
CA ARG A 38 3.10 -1.68 -13.05
C ARG A 38 2.84 -1.62 -11.54
N LEU A 39 2.27 -2.68 -10.95
CA LEU A 39 2.04 -2.77 -9.51
C LEU A 39 3.35 -2.95 -8.74
N CYS A 40 4.30 -3.71 -9.26
CA CYS A 40 5.65 -3.81 -8.69
C CYS A 40 6.40 -2.46 -8.74
N ALA A 41 6.05 -1.58 -9.67
CA ALA A 41 6.60 -0.23 -9.73
C ALA A 41 6.04 0.71 -8.65
N VAL A 42 4.89 0.39 -8.02
CA VAL A 42 4.28 1.26 -6.99
C VAL A 42 5.19 1.44 -5.77
N PRO A 43 5.72 0.37 -5.12
CA PRO A 43 6.71 0.52 -4.06
C PRO A 43 7.95 1.29 -4.52
N ALA A 44 8.40 1.08 -5.76
CA ALA A 44 9.57 1.74 -6.32
C ALA A 44 9.36 3.25 -6.52
N TRP A 45 8.16 3.69 -6.89
CA TRP A 45 7.79 5.10 -6.99
C TRP A 45 7.60 5.77 -5.61
N MET A 46 7.22 5.02 -4.59
CA MET A 46 7.08 5.56 -3.23
C MET A 46 8.43 5.84 -2.56
N VAL A 47 9.51 5.15 -2.93
CA VAL A 47 10.88 5.40 -2.41
C VAL A 47 11.38 6.81 -2.72
N PRO A 48 11.40 7.32 -3.97
CA PRO A 48 11.83 8.68 -4.26
C PRO A 48 10.88 9.72 -3.66
N PHE A 49 9.58 9.42 -3.56
CA PHE A 49 8.63 10.31 -2.88
C PHE A 49 8.96 10.46 -1.39
N ALA A 50 9.22 9.34 -0.70
CA ALA A 50 9.68 9.36 0.70
C ALA A 50 11.03 10.07 0.85
N ALA A 51 11.96 9.85 -0.09
CA ALA A 51 13.25 10.53 -0.10
C ALA A 51 13.11 12.05 -0.26
N VAL A 52 12.19 12.51 -1.12
CA VAL A 52 11.88 13.95 -1.27
C VAL A 52 11.30 14.52 0.03
N LEU A 53 10.37 13.82 0.69
CA LEU A 53 9.80 14.29 1.96
C LEU A 53 10.85 14.43 3.09
N ILE A 54 11.81 13.50 3.14
CA ILE A 54 12.96 13.58 4.04
C ILE A 54 13.87 14.76 3.67
N LEU A 55 14.18 14.93 2.38
CA LEU A 55 15.08 15.97 1.89
C LEU A 55 14.52 17.39 2.07
N VAL A 56 13.20 17.57 1.93
CA VAL A 56 12.52 18.85 2.18
C VAL A 56 12.31 19.09 3.70
N ARG A 57 12.81 18.19 4.57
CA ARG A 57 12.74 18.24 6.04
C ARG A 57 11.32 18.27 6.61
N TRP A 58 10.37 17.63 5.94
CA TRP A 58 9.01 17.49 6.47
C TRP A 58 8.84 16.31 7.42
N LEU A 59 9.68 15.28 7.29
CA LEU A 59 9.62 14.04 8.07
C LEU A 59 11.03 13.54 8.39
N ASP A 60 11.21 12.96 9.57
CA ASP A 60 12.42 12.20 9.90
C ASP A 60 12.42 10.84 9.18
N ALA A 61 13.60 10.26 8.98
CA ALA A 61 13.75 8.98 8.26
C ALA A 61 12.91 7.85 8.86
N GLN A 62 12.74 7.87 10.19
CA GLN A 62 11.90 6.92 10.91
C GLN A 62 10.41 7.10 10.57
N GLU A 63 9.92 8.33 10.56
CA GLU A 63 8.54 8.66 10.24
C GLU A 63 8.23 8.35 8.76
N ALA A 64 9.18 8.60 7.87
CA ALA A 64 9.05 8.27 6.46
C ALA A 64 8.94 6.76 6.21
N LEU A 65 9.76 5.93 6.88
CA LEU A 65 9.68 4.47 6.81
C LEU A 65 8.39 3.93 7.45
N ALA A 66 7.97 4.52 8.57
CA ALA A 66 6.70 4.18 9.19
C ALA A 66 5.53 4.48 8.24
N CYS A 67 5.43 5.69 7.71
CA CYS A 67 4.42 6.06 6.70
C CYS A 67 4.45 5.17 5.46
N TYR A 68 5.63 4.82 4.96
CA TYR A 68 5.80 3.92 3.81
C TYR A 68 5.20 2.53 4.07
N SER A 69 5.66 1.87 5.15
CA SER A 69 5.23 0.52 5.49
C SER A 69 3.74 0.46 5.81
N ALA A 70 3.25 1.47 6.53
CA ALA A 70 1.86 1.62 6.90
C ALA A 70 0.98 1.81 5.64
N THR A 71 1.40 2.64 4.68
CA THR A 71 0.66 2.84 3.41
C THR A 71 0.58 1.54 2.60
N LEU A 72 1.67 0.79 2.47
CA LEU A 72 1.67 -0.49 1.76
C LEU A 72 0.70 -1.49 2.39
N LEU A 73 0.72 -1.62 3.71
CA LEU A 73 -0.19 -2.50 4.44
C LEU A 73 -1.64 -2.03 4.37
N GLY A 74 -1.87 -0.71 4.44
CA GLY A 74 -3.19 -0.11 4.27
C GLY A 74 -3.80 -0.41 2.90
N ILE A 75 -2.97 -0.33 1.84
CA ILE A 75 -3.38 -0.74 0.51
C ILE A 75 -3.75 -2.23 0.49
N VAL A 76 -2.89 -3.11 1.02
CA VAL A 76 -3.20 -4.55 1.09
C VAL A 76 -4.50 -4.81 1.84
N LEU A 77 -4.71 -4.17 2.99
CA LEU A 77 -5.94 -4.29 3.80
C LEU A 77 -7.18 -3.74 3.09
N ALA A 78 -7.03 -2.68 2.29
CA ALA A 78 -8.13 -2.11 1.51
C ALA A 78 -8.67 -3.08 0.45
N PHE A 79 -7.83 -4.00 -0.01
CA PHE A 79 -8.19 -5.01 -1.02
C PHE A 79 -8.28 -6.44 -0.45
N ALA A 80 -7.81 -6.66 0.78
CA ALA A 80 -7.95 -7.92 1.50
C ALA A 80 -9.44 -8.28 1.66
N GLY A 81 -9.78 -9.53 1.36
CA GLY A 81 -11.16 -10.03 1.37
C GLY A 81 -11.97 -9.75 0.09
N ARG A 82 -11.58 -8.76 -0.74
CA ARG A 82 -12.23 -8.45 -2.04
C ARG A 82 -11.46 -8.95 -3.25
N GLY A 83 -10.37 -9.68 -3.04
CA GLY A 83 -9.49 -10.18 -4.12
C GLY A 83 -10.22 -10.97 -5.20
N ARG A 84 -11.19 -11.82 -4.83
CA ARG A 84 -12.01 -12.56 -5.80
C ARG A 84 -12.87 -11.63 -6.67
N THR A 85 -13.47 -10.61 -6.08
CA THR A 85 -14.29 -9.61 -6.79
C THR A 85 -13.44 -8.78 -7.74
N ILE A 86 -12.25 -8.36 -7.32
CA ILE A 86 -11.31 -7.60 -8.17
C ILE A 86 -10.82 -8.47 -9.32
N ARG A 87 -10.47 -9.73 -9.03
CA ARG A 87 -10.03 -10.69 -10.06
C ARG A 87 -11.15 -11.00 -11.05
N GLN A 88 -12.39 -11.18 -10.58
CA GLN A 88 -13.56 -11.38 -11.45
C GLN A 88 -13.81 -10.15 -12.30
N ALA A 89 -13.85 -8.96 -11.70
CA ALA A 89 -14.06 -7.71 -12.43
C ALA A 89 -12.93 -7.46 -13.46
N TYR A 90 -11.71 -7.91 -13.16
CA TYR A 90 -10.59 -7.90 -14.11
C TYR A 90 -10.79 -8.89 -15.25
N LEU A 91 -11.18 -10.14 -14.96
CA LEU A 91 -11.46 -11.16 -15.97
C LEU A 91 -12.64 -10.76 -16.86
N ASP A 92 -13.67 -10.14 -16.29
CA ASP A 92 -14.85 -9.64 -17.00
C ASP A 92 -14.50 -8.44 -17.91
N GLY A 93 -13.56 -7.59 -17.49
CA GLY A 93 -13.07 -6.45 -18.28
C GLY A 93 -12.02 -6.82 -19.33
N ALA A 94 -11.14 -7.78 -19.05
CA ALA A 94 -10.04 -8.20 -19.93
C ALA A 94 -10.51 -8.89 -21.23
N GLY A 95 -11.77 -9.33 -21.30
CA GLY A 95 -12.35 -9.95 -22.49
C GLY A 95 -12.90 -8.97 -23.54
N ARG A 96 -12.91 -7.65 -23.28
CA ARG A 96 -13.53 -6.66 -24.19
C ARG A 96 -12.60 -5.46 -24.41
N PRO A 97 -11.97 -5.32 -25.59
CA PRO A 97 -11.22 -4.11 -25.91
C PRO A 97 -12.18 -2.90 -25.91
N GLY A 98 -11.88 -1.90 -25.09
CA GLY A 98 -12.67 -0.68 -24.94
C GLY A 98 -13.63 -0.63 -23.75
N VAL A 99 -13.66 -1.65 -22.89
CA VAL A 99 -14.42 -1.59 -21.62
C VAL A 99 -13.53 -0.99 -20.55
N ASP A 100 -13.94 0.17 -20.04
CA ASP A 100 -13.26 0.84 -18.92
C ASP A 100 -13.07 -0.12 -17.74
N PRO A 101 -11.94 -0.03 -17.03
CA PRO A 101 -11.76 -0.83 -15.82
C PRO A 101 -12.94 -0.59 -14.87
N PRO A 102 -13.40 -1.65 -14.18
CA PRO A 102 -14.54 -1.57 -13.27
C PRO A 102 -14.28 -0.46 -12.25
N LYS A 103 -15.13 0.57 -12.28
CA LYS A 103 -15.00 1.73 -11.39
C LYS A 103 -15.03 1.26 -9.94
N PRO A 104 -14.14 1.75 -9.06
CA PRO A 104 -14.12 1.32 -7.67
C PRO A 104 -15.48 1.58 -7.02
N THR A 105 -16.03 0.58 -6.35
CA THR A 105 -17.32 0.73 -5.66
C THR A 105 -17.17 1.68 -4.46
N PRO A 106 -18.23 2.40 -4.03
CA PRO A 106 -18.18 3.28 -2.86
C PRO A 106 -17.66 2.58 -1.60
N GLY A 107 -17.97 1.28 -1.44
CA GLY A 107 -17.45 0.46 -0.35
C GLY A 107 -15.93 0.24 -0.38
N MET A 108 -15.29 0.25 -1.57
CA MET A 108 -13.83 0.22 -1.69
C MET A 108 -13.21 1.55 -1.30
N TYR A 109 -13.85 2.68 -1.63
CA TYR A 109 -13.40 4.00 -1.16
C TYR A 109 -13.54 4.13 0.36
N ALA A 110 -14.64 3.67 0.94
CA ALA A 110 -14.82 3.66 2.40
C ALA A 110 -13.79 2.76 3.10
N GLN A 111 -13.52 1.58 2.54
CA GLN A 111 -12.51 0.66 3.08
C GLN A 111 -11.09 1.24 2.96
N LEU A 112 -10.76 1.87 1.82
CA LEU A 112 -9.49 2.57 1.63
C LEU A 112 -9.36 3.75 2.61
N PHE A 113 -10.43 4.53 2.80
CA PHE A 113 -10.43 5.63 3.75
C PHE A 113 -10.22 5.13 5.18
N CYS A 114 -10.98 4.13 5.63
CA CYS A 114 -10.80 3.52 6.95
C CYS A 114 -9.39 2.90 7.12
N ALA A 115 -8.86 2.24 6.09
CA ALA A 115 -7.51 1.68 6.12
C ALA A 115 -6.47 2.80 6.24
N CYS A 116 -6.55 3.84 5.40
CA CYS A 116 -5.65 4.99 5.47
C CYS A 116 -5.75 5.70 6.82
N THR A 117 -6.96 5.95 7.34
CA THR A 117 -7.14 6.60 8.66
C THR A 117 -6.59 5.74 9.79
N GLY A 118 -6.86 4.44 9.80
CA GLY A 118 -6.34 3.52 10.82
C GLY A 118 -4.82 3.42 10.78
N VAL A 119 -4.25 3.38 9.59
CA VAL A 119 -2.80 3.34 9.33
C VAL A 119 -2.13 4.65 9.76
N ILE A 120 -2.71 5.81 9.43
CA ILE A 120 -2.21 7.12 9.87
C ILE A 120 -2.29 7.22 11.40
N ALA A 121 -3.43 6.84 12.01
CA ALA A 121 -3.59 6.87 13.46
C ALA A 121 -2.58 5.95 14.18
N LEU A 122 -2.33 4.76 13.62
CA LEU A 122 -1.33 3.82 14.14
C LEU A 122 0.09 4.39 14.00
N THR A 123 0.39 5.02 12.86
CA THR A 123 1.70 5.64 12.59
C THR A 123 1.96 6.82 13.52
N VAL A 124 0.97 7.70 13.70
CA VAL A 124 1.05 8.80 14.66
C VAL A 124 1.23 8.26 16.07
N TRP A 125 0.54 7.19 16.46
CA TRP A 125 0.71 6.60 17.79
C TRP A 125 2.07 5.92 18.01
N LEU A 126 2.67 5.36 16.95
CA LEU A 126 3.99 4.73 17.01
C LEU A 126 5.17 5.72 16.93
N CYS A 127 4.91 6.94 16.43
CA CYS A 127 5.94 7.97 16.24
C CYS A 127 5.82 9.16 17.23
N ALA A 128 4.64 9.43 17.80
CA ALA A 128 4.42 10.46 18.83
C ALA A 128 4.93 10.02 20.20
#